data_AF-A0A087U069-F1
#
_entry.id   AF-A0A087U069-F1
#
_cell.length_a   1.000
_cell.length_b   1.000
_cell.length_c   1.000
_cell.angle_alpha   90.00
_cell.angle_beta   90.00
_cell.angle_gamma   90.00
#
_symmetry.space_group_name_H-M   'P 1'
#
loop_
_entity.id
_entity.type
_entity.pdbx_description
1 polymer ?
#
loop_
_entity_poly.entity_id
_entity_poly.type
_entity_poly.pdbx_seq_one_letter_code
_entity_poly.pdbx_strand_id
1 'polypeptide(L)'
;MARRPRQTEKCNYGHCSDGFVWRPDPWLQCEGRCQSAKQKRKLRCYTLQGQKVPNNKCNPSMKPQKRRRCSNSPKCHPESCLDFHSLQNRKDDGDYQIYIKGRMITVYCHGMNTRNPQEYINLTERNFAVIYSSALNFKITSSDSCLSNDVTNECDCSRNDYGYTEYFKVALNRTSLTLITDDFTFSTTFYGKPVPYATAGDCFRRPTCPQGAFSVSLKGTDFYVASSAKWMSNSGSIHATIHRTENDQVIHGKCGGFCDTCGPDPKLGLALDVFMFT
;
A
#
# COMPACT_ATOMS: atom_id res chain seq x y z
N MET A 1 -24.05 -18.43 -19.98
CA MET A 1 -24.61 -17.99 -21.28
C MET A 1 -24.51 -16.47 -21.38
N ALA A 2 -23.77 -15.93 -22.36
CA ALA A 2 -23.58 -14.48 -22.51
C ALA A 2 -24.87 -13.81 -23.06
N ARG A 3 -25.46 -12.87 -22.31
CA ARG A 3 -26.57 -12.05 -22.81
C ARG A 3 -26.08 -11.20 -23.98
N ARG A 4 -26.67 -11.42 -25.16
CA ARG A 4 -26.49 -10.61 -26.37
C ARG A 4 -26.79 -9.14 -26.00
N PRO A 5 -25.88 -8.19 -26.22
CA PRO A 5 -26.13 -6.80 -25.88
C PRO A 5 -27.33 -6.27 -26.70
N ARG A 6 -28.12 -5.36 -26.12
CA ARG A 6 -29.17 -4.68 -26.88
C ARG A 6 -28.54 -3.96 -28.08
N GLN A 7 -28.81 -4.48 -29.27
CA GLN A 7 -28.41 -3.89 -30.54
C GLN A 7 -29.40 -2.81 -31.02
N THR A 8 -30.60 -2.79 -30.44
CA THR A 8 -31.69 -1.89 -30.83
C THR A 8 -31.80 -0.73 -29.85
N GLU A 9 -31.65 0.49 -30.36
CA GLU A 9 -31.83 1.77 -29.65
C GLU A 9 -32.98 2.51 -30.34
N LYS A 10 -33.82 3.24 -29.59
CA LYS A 10 -34.91 4.03 -30.19
C LYS A 10 -34.29 5.04 -31.17
N CYS A 11 -34.69 4.97 -32.43
CA CYS A 11 -34.19 5.89 -33.44
C CYS A 11 -34.93 7.22 -33.29
N ASN A 12 -34.19 8.30 -33.08
CA ASN A 12 -34.73 9.65 -33.12
C ASN A 12 -34.19 10.32 -34.39
N TYR A 13 -35.02 10.37 -35.43
CA TYR A 13 -34.67 10.95 -36.72
C TYR A 13 -34.64 12.50 -36.70
N GLY A 14 -34.89 13.13 -35.55
CA GLY A 14 -35.04 14.58 -35.45
C GLY A 14 -36.37 15.05 -36.04
N HIS A 15 -36.57 16.36 -36.07
CA HIS A 15 -37.73 16.94 -36.75
C HIS A 15 -37.53 16.78 -38.27
N CYS A 16 -38.57 16.31 -38.97
CA CYS A 16 -38.52 16.07 -40.42
C CYS A 16 -38.13 17.31 -41.25
N SER A 17 -38.21 18.51 -40.67
CA SER A 17 -37.85 19.80 -41.26
C SER A 17 -36.33 20.04 -41.43
N ASP A 18 -35.46 19.29 -40.74
CA ASP A 18 -34.01 19.56 -40.75
C ASP A 18 -33.28 18.96 -41.96
N GLY A 19 -33.91 18.05 -42.73
CA GLY A 19 -33.35 17.45 -43.96
C GLY A 19 -32.11 16.55 -43.78
N PHE A 20 -31.49 16.54 -42.59
CA PHE A 20 -30.28 15.79 -42.26
C PHE A 20 -30.44 15.00 -40.96
N VAL A 21 -29.87 13.79 -40.92
CA VAL A 21 -29.97 12.89 -39.77
C VAL A 21 -28.62 12.25 -39.42
N TRP A 22 -28.36 12.14 -38.12
CA TRP A 22 -27.24 11.37 -37.59
C TRP A 22 -27.52 9.87 -37.71
N ARG A 23 -26.63 9.14 -38.37
CA ARG A 23 -26.63 7.67 -38.34
C ARG A 23 -25.43 7.16 -37.55
N PRO A 24 -25.67 6.46 -36.42
CA PRO A 24 -24.60 5.78 -35.69
C PRO A 24 -24.21 4.47 -36.36
N ASP A 25 -22.91 4.23 -36.51
CA ASP A 25 -22.38 2.92 -36.87
C ASP A 25 -22.56 1.91 -35.72
N PRO A 26 -22.41 0.60 -36.00
CA PRO A 26 -22.25 -0.40 -34.96
C PRO A 26 -21.12 -0.03 -33.98
N TRP A 27 -21.32 -0.41 -32.72
CA TRP A 27 -20.29 -0.24 -31.71
C TRP A 27 -19.07 -1.10 -32.05
N LEU A 28 -17.88 -0.49 -31.99
CA LEU A 28 -16.62 -1.21 -32.08
C LEU A 28 -16.44 -2.12 -30.85
N GLN A 29 -15.48 -3.03 -30.95
CA GLN A 29 -15.07 -3.89 -29.84
C GLN A 29 -14.69 -3.04 -28.62
N CYS A 30 -14.93 -3.59 -27.43
CA CYS A 30 -14.57 -2.94 -26.18
C CYS A 30 -13.06 -2.74 -26.08
N GLU A 31 -12.65 -1.52 -25.78
CA GLU A 31 -11.27 -1.15 -25.47
C GLU A 31 -11.13 -0.94 -23.96
N GLY A 32 -10.05 -1.44 -23.38
CA GLY A 32 -9.79 -1.39 -21.94
C GLY A 32 -10.16 -2.68 -21.21
N ARG A 33 -9.86 -2.72 -19.92
CA ARG A 33 -10.12 -3.88 -19.04
C ARG A 33 -11.21 -3.53 -18.05
N CYS A 34 -11.95 -4.55 -17.58
CA CYS A 34 -12.85 -4.39 -16.44
C CYS A 34 -13.91 -3.28 -16.63
N GLN A 35 -14.33 -2.64 -15.54
CA GLN A 35 -15.36 -1.59 -15.50
C GLN A 35 -14.95 -0.28 -16.21
N SER A 36 -13.66 -0.09 -16.51
CA SER A 36 -13.17 1.05 -17.31
C SER A 36 -13.27 0.81 -18.81
N ALA A 37 -13.60 -0.41 -19.25
CA ALA A 37 -13.75 -0.75 -20.66
C ALA A 37 -14.86 0.08 -21.32
N LYS A 38 -14.48 0.76 -22.40
CA LYS A 38 -15.35 1.63 -23.19
C LYS A 38 -15.36 1.16 -24.63
N GLN A 39 -16.52 1.29 -25.26
CA GLN A 39 -16.68 1.06 -26.69
C GLN A 39 -17.01 2.38 -27.38
N LYS A 40 -16.53 2.52 -28.61
CA LYS A 40 -16.68 3.72 -29.44
C LYS A 40 -17.45 3.35 -30.69
N ARG A 41 -18.21 4.29 -31.25
CA ARG A 41 -18.80 4.16 -32.58
C ARG A 41 -18.50 5.39 -33.42
N LYS A 42 -18.53 5.23 -34.74
CA LYS A 42 -18.48 6.37 -35.66
C LYS A 42 -19.89 6.93 -35.81
N LEU A 43 -19.98 8.25 -35.95
CA LEU A 43 -21.23 8.96 -36.21
C LEU A 43 -21.06 9.70 -37.53
N ARG A 44 -22.02 9.53 -38.44
CA ARG A 44 -22.01 10.12 -39.76
C ARG A 44 -23.33 10.84 -40.01
N CYS A 45 -23.26 11.98 -40.69
CA CYS A 45 -24.43 12.73 -41.10
C CYS A 45 -24.89 12.31 -42.49
N TYR A 46 -26.19 12.18 -42.69
CA TYR A 46 -26.81 11.80 -43.95
C TYR A 46 -27.98 12.72 -44.28
N THR A 47 -28.28 12.90 -45.56
CA THR A 47 -29.55 13.47 -46.00
C THR A 47 -30.70 12.49 -45.76
N LEU A 48 -31.95 12.95 -45.78
CA LEU A 48 -33.13 12.08 -45.75
C LEU A 48 -33.14 11.06 -46.90
N GLN A 49 -32.55 11.39 -48.05
CA GLN A 49 -32.39 10.51 -49.21
C GLN A 49 -31.21 9.52 -49.05
N GLY A 50 -30.50 9.54 -47.92
CA GLY A 50 -29.46 8.56 -47.60
C GLY A 50 -28.06 8.89 -48.13
N GLN A 51 -27.82 10.10 -48.64
CA GLN A 51 -26.49 10.52 -49.07
C GLN A 51 -25.66 11.02 -47.89
N LYS A 52 -24.41 10.56 -47.78
CA LYS A 52 -23.49 10.98 -46.71
C LYS A 52 -23.06 12.43 -46.95
N VAL A 53 -23.16 13.26 -45.92
CA VAL A 53 -22.77 14.67 -45.96
C VAL A 53 -21.79 15.00 -44.83
N PRO A 54 -21.12 16.18 -44.87
CA PRO A 54 -20.29 16.64 -43.77
C PRO A 54 -21.05 16.71 -42.44
N ASN A 55 -20.36 16.33 -41.36
CA ASN A 55 -20.95 16.18 -40.03
C ASN A 55 -21.51 17.48 -39.42
N ASN A 56 -21.08 18.65 -39.91
CA ASN A 56 -21.58 19.96 -39.48
C ASN A 56 -22.99 20.29 -40.01
N LYS A 57 -23.51 19.52 -40.99
CA LYS A 57 -24.88 19.67 -41.51
C LYS A 57 -25.93 19.09 -40.57
N CYS A 58 -25.55 18.13 -39.72
CA CYS A 58 -26.48 17.55 -38.75
C CYS A 58 -26.46 18.35 -37.45
N ASN A 59 -27.65 18.55 -36.88
CA ASN A 59 -27.85 19.25 -35.61
C ASN A 59 -26.99 18.61 -34.48
N PRO A 60 -26.07 19.37 -33.84
CA PRO A 60 -25.24 18.87 -32.75
C PRO A 60 -26.04 18.39 -31.53
N SER A 61 -27.20 18.99 -31.24
CA SER A 61 -28.07 18.63 -30.10
C SER A 61 -28.70 17.24 -30.25
N MET A 62 -28.84 16.77 -31.50
CA MET A 62 -29.39 15.45 -31.83
C MET A 62 -28.29 14.38 -31.98
N LYS A 63 -27.03 14.72 -31.70
CA LYS A 63 -25.90 13.83 -31.92
C LYS A 63 -25.92 12.65 -30.93
N PRO A 64 -26.01 11.40 -31.40
CA PRO A 64 -26.02 10.23 -30.52
C PRO A 64 -24.71 10.08 -29.74
N GLN A 65 -24.74 9.26 -28.68
CA GLN A 65 -23.53 8.97 -27.90
C GLN A 65 -22.44 8.34 -28.76
N LYS A 66 -21.24 8.94 -28.77
CA LYS A 66 -20.08 8.42 -29.51
C LYS A 66 -19.30 7.35 -28.71
N ARG A 67 -19.44 7.36 -27.38
CA ARG A 67 -18.73 6.48 -26.44
C ARG A 67 -19.73 5.94 -25.40
N ARG A 68 -19.60 4.67 -25.00
CA ARG A 68 -20.34 4.12 -23.86
C ARG A 68 -19.52 3.09 -23.09
N ARG A 69 -19.90 2.81 -21.83
CA ARG A 69 -19.34 1.71 -21.03
C ARG A 69 -19.76 0.37 -21.61
N CYS A 70 -18.90 -0.64 -21.46
CA CYS A 70 -19.17 -1.98 -21.92
C CYS A 70 -20.10 -2.73 -20.95
N SER A 71 -21.25 -3.19 -21.46
CA SER A 71 -22.30 -3.83 -20.66
C SER A 71 -21.91 -5.18 -20.04
N ASN A 72 -20.98 -5.92 -20.67
CA ASN A 72 -20.51 -7.24 -20.23
C ASN A 72 -19.04 -7.20 -19.78
N SER A 73 -18.55 -6.05 -19.30
CA SER A 73 -17.20 -6.02 -18.73
C SER A 73 -17.16 -6.76 -17.39
N PRO A 74 -16.16 -7.62 -17.14
CA PRO A 74 -16.03 -8.27 -15.84
C PRO A 74 -15.85 -7.22 -14.75
N LYS A 75 -16.46 -7.44 -13.58
CA LYS A 75 -16.13 -6.66 -12.39
C LYS A 75 -14.73 -7.10 -11.96
N CYS A 76 -13.75 -6.21 -12.10
CA CYS A 76 -12.44 -6.46 -11.49
C CYS A 76 -12.48 -5.94 -10.06
N HIS A 77 -11.84 -6.71 -9.18
CA HIS A 77 -11.59 -6.29 -7.82
C HIS A 77 -10.50 -5.21 -7.88
N PRO A 78 -10.66 -4.08 -7.18
CA PRO A 78 -9.58 -3.09 -7.04
C PRO A 78 -8.36 -3.78 -6.45
N GLU A 79 -7.21 -3.66 -7.10
CA GLU A 79 -5.94 -4.21 -6.60
C GLU A 79 -5.16 -3.13 -5.82
N SER A 80 -5.57 -1.87 -5.91
CA SER A 80 -4.89 -0.73 -5.32
C SER A 80 -5.83 0.40 -4.86
N CYS A 81 -5.33 1.27 -3.98
CA CYS A 81 -5.99 2.54 -3.67
C CYS A 81 -6.17 3.41 -4.92
N LEU A 82 -5.22 3.33 -5.86
CA LEU A 82 -5.29 4.03 -7.14
C LEU A 82 -6.45 3.55 -8.02
N ASP A 83 -6.85 2.28 -7.93
CA ASP A 83 -8.03 1.76 -8.64
C ASP A 83 -9.31 2.39 -8.12
N PHE A 84 -9.43 2.62 -6.81
CA PHE A 84 -10.57 3.35 -6.25
C PHE A 84 -10.62 4.80 -6.70
N HIS A 85 -9.46 5.47 -6.76
CA HIS A 85 -9.36 6.82 -7.30
C HIS A 85 -9.73 6.87 -8.80
N SER A 86 -9.20 5.97 -9.62
CA SER A 86 -9.33 6.01 -11.08
C SER A 86 -10.60 5.37 -11.64
N LEU A 87 -11.10 4.29 -11.03
CA LEU A 87 -12.27 3.54 -11.50
C LEU A 87 -13.56 4.01 -10.84
N GLN A 88 -13.50 4.42 -9.56
CA GLN A 88 -14.68 4.71 -8.75
C GLN A 88 -14.78 6.18 -8.30
N ASN A 89 -13.77 7.02 -8.59
CA ASN A 89 -13.73 8.43 -8.20
C ASN A 89 -13.93 8.63 -6.69
N ARG A 90 -13.40 7.70 -5.89
CA ARG A 90 -13.33 7.85 -4.42
C ARG A 90 -12.04 8.59 -4.06
N LYS A 91 -12.14 9.60 -3.20
CA LYS A 91 -11.03 10.51 -2.88
C LYS A 91 -10.77 10.68 -1.39
N ASP A 92 -11.55 10.01 -0.56
CA ASP A 92 -11.45 10.09 0.89
C ASP A 92 -10.47 9.04 1.39
N ASP A 93 -9.59 9.44 2.30
CA ASP A 93 -8.74 8.49 3.02
C ASP A 93 -9.59 7.60 3.93
N GLY A 94 -9.11 6.39 4.19
CA GLY A 94 -9.84 5.44 5.04
C GLY A 94 -9.51 3.99 4.72
N ASP A 95 -10.32 3.07 5.24
CA ASP A 95 -10.15 1.64 5.03
C ASP A 95 -10.86 1.18 3.74
N TYR A 96 -10.12 0.46 2.91
CA TYR A 96 -10.56 -0.08 1.64
C TYR A 96 -10.18 -1.55 1.51
N GLN A 97 -11.00 -2.32 0.80
CA GLN A 97 -10.69 -3.71 0.48
C GLN A 97 -10.06 -3.80 -0.91
N ILE A 98 -8.81 -4.27 -0.97
CA ILE A 98 -8.07 -4.51 -2.21
C ILE A 98 -7.75 -5.98 -2.40
N TYR A 99 -7.54 -6.38 -3.64
CA TYR A 99 -7.23 -7.76 -3.98
C TYR A 99 -5.71 -8.02 -3.98
N ILE A 100 -5.22 -8.87 -3.08
CA ILE A 100 -3.81 -9.27 -2.95
C ILE A 100 -3.75 -10.79 -2.90
N LYS A 101 -2.89 -11.41 -3.73
CA LYS A 101 -2.65 -12.87 -3.80
C LYS A 101 -3.95 -13.72 -3.81
N GLY A 102 -4.99 -13.27 -4.51
CA GLY A 102 -6.24 -14.03 -4.59
C GLY A 102 -7.27 -13.73 -3.50
N ARG A 103 -7.04 -12.71 -2.64
CA ARG A 103 -7.89 -12.38 -1.50
C ARG A 103 -8.24 -10.91 -1.45
N MET A 104 -9.46 -10.62 -0.99
CA MET A 104 -9.86 -9.28 -0.60
C MET A 104 -9.34 -9.01 0.81
N ILE A 105 -8.42 -8.06 0.95
CA ILE A 105 -7.76 -7.70 2.20
C ILE A 105 -8.02 -6.23 2.49
N THR A 106 -8.21 -5.92 3.77
CA THR A 106 -8.43 -4.53 4.21
C THR A 106 -7.08 -3.81 4.38
N VAL A 107 -6.94 -2.66 3.72
CA VAL A 107 -5.81 -1.74 3.87
C VAL A 107 -6.32 -0.33 4.10
N TYR A 108 -5.51 0.52 4.73
CA TYR A 108 -5.78 1.94 4.82
C TYR A 108 -5.20 2.66 3.61
N CYS A 109 -6.02 3.40 2.88
CA CYS A 109 -5.59 4.25 1.78
C CYS A 109 -5.38 5.68 2.27
N HIS A 110 -4.17 6.21 2.03
CA HIS A 110 -3.81 7.59 2.35
C HIS A 110 -3.50 8.39 1.08
N GLY A 111 -3.80 9.69 1.10
CA GLY A 111 -3.57 10.57 -0.05
C GLY A 111 -4.51 10.27 -1.22
N MET A 112 -5.73 9.81 -0.94
CA MET A 112 -6.75 9.46 -1.93
C MET A 112 -7.23 10.66 -2.76
N ASN A 113 -7.00 11.87 -2.28
CA ASN A 113 -7.23 13.12 -3.01
C ASN A 113 -6.08 13.46 -3.99
N THR A 114 -4.97 12.72 -3.97
CA THR A 114 -3.79 12.94 -4.83
C THR A 114 -3.79 11.98 -6.02
N ARG A 115 -2.80 12.14 -6.92
CA ARG A 115 -2.60 11.21 -8.05
C ARG A 115 -1.92 9.90 -7.64
N ASN A 116 -1.30 9.85 -6.46
CA ASN A 116 -0.47 8.75 -6.00
C ASN A 116 -0.89 8.36 -4.56
N PRO A 117 -2.07 7.75 -4.36
CA PRO A 117 -2.43 7.24 -3.05
C PRO A 117 -1.52 6.07 -2.65
N GLN A 118 -1.27 5.93 -1.34
CA GLN A 118 -0.41 4.89 -0.77
C GLN A 118 -1.22 3.97 0.17
N GLU A 119 -1.02 2.68 0.02
CA GLU A 119 -1.58 1.63 0.89
C GLU A 119 -0.78 1.50 2.20
N TYR A 120 -1.48 1.34 3.32
CA TYR A 120 -0.93 1.09 4.63
C TYR A 120 -1.66 -0.07 5.32
N ILE A 121 -0.97 -0.77 6.21
CA ILE A 121 -1.57 -1.75 7.12
C ILE A 121 -1.85 -1.07 8.46
N ASN A 122 -3.09 -1.18 8.94
CA ASN A 122 -3.48 -0.70 10.27
C ASN A 122 -2.89 -1.59 11.36
N LEU A 123 -2.24 -0.98 12.34
CA LEU A 123 -1.67 -1.68 13.48
C LEU A 123 -2.58 -1.48 14.70
N THR A 124 -3.06 -2.59 15.27
CA THR A 124 -3.98 -2.58 16.42
C THR A 124 -3.23 -2.70 17.75
N GLU A 125 -2.12 -3.41 17.73
CA GLU A 125 -1.22 -3.61 18.86
C GLU A 125 -0.07 -2.60 18.86
N ARG A 126 0.65 -2.54 19.96
CA ARG A 126 1.82 -1.65 20.11
C ARG A 126 2.98 -2.10 19.24
N ASN A 127 3.40 -1.20 18.35
CA ASN A 127 4.42 -1.43 17.35
C ASN A 127 5.49 -0.34 17.45
N PHE A 128 6.75 -0.71 17.60
CA PHE A 128 7.81 0.26 17.90
C PHE A 128 9.20 -0.19 17.45
N ALA A 129 10.11 0.77 17.33
CA ALA A 129 11.52 0.57 17.02
C ALA A 129 12.38 1.51 17.89
N VAL A 130 13.42 0.98 18.52
CA VAL A 130 14.30 1.72 19.44
C VAL A 130 15.76 1.48 19.08
N ILE A 131 16.51 2.57 18.92
CA ILE A 131 17.96 2.56 18.99
C ILE A 131 18.38 3.34 20.23
N TYR A 132 19.08 2.69 21.18
CA TYR A 132 19.51 3.34 22.42
C TYR A 132 20.84 4.09 22.24
N SER A 133 20.92 5.28 22.82
CA SER A 133 22.09 6.16 22.73
C SER A 133 23.29 5.74 23.57
N SER A 134 23.09 4.84 24.54
CA SER A 134 23.89 4.84 25.75
C SER A 134 25.33 4.34 25.52
N ALA A 135 26.27 5.29 25.53
CA ALA A 135 27.64 5.08 25.98
C ALA A 135 27.63 5.00 27.52
N LEU A 136 27.38 3.81 28.08
CA LEU A 136 27.30 3.65 29.54
C LEU A 136 28.68 3.83 30.19
N ASN A 137 28.90 4.99 30.80
CA ASN A 137 29.91 5.19 31.83
C ASN A 137 29.34 4.73 33.17
N PHE A 138 29.39 3.44 33.52
CA PHE A 138 29.13 3.05 34.93
C PHE A 138 29.99 1.89 35.44
N LYS A 139 30.45 2.09 36.70
CA LYS A 139 31.26 1.18 37.50
C LYS A 139 30.46 -0.08 37.82
N ILE A 140 31.08 -1.23 37.53
CA ILE A 140 30.55 -2.56 37.73
C ILE A 140 30.39 -2.83 39.23
N THR A 141 29.18 -3.14 39.69
CA THR A 141 28.99 -3.94 40.90
C THR A 141 28.11 -5.14 40.58
N SER A 142 28.71 -6.32 40.78
CA SER A 142 28.15 -7.67 40.72
C SER A 142 27.60 -8.18 39.37
N SER A 143 27.80 -9.47 39.18
CA SER A 143 27.57 -10.23 37.96
C SER A 143 26.08 -10.51 37.69
N ASP A 144 25.81 -10.84 36.43
CA ASP A 144 24.71 -11.73 35.99
C ASP A 144 23.27 -11.22 35.81
N SER A 145 23.03 -9.92 35.71
CA SER A 145 21.83 -9.47 35.00
C SER A 145 22.17 -8.39 34.00
N CYS A 146 21.81 -8.61 32.73
CA CYS A 146 21.62 -7.51 31.79
C CYS A 146 20.85 -6.41 32.53
N LEU A 147 21.38 -5.18 32.54
CA LEU A 147 20.82 -4.05 33.26
C LEU A 147 19.31 -4.09 33.14
N SER A 148 18.64 -4.42 34.25
CA SER A 148 17.20 -4.35 34.34
C SER A 148 16.85 -2.87 34.44
N ASN A 149 16.72 -2.24 33.28
CA ASN A 149 16.17 -0.90 33.07
C ASN A 149 16.87 0.29 33.73
N ASP A 150 18.02 0.12 34.37
CA ASP A 150 18.77 1.24 34.96
C ASP A 150 19.70 1.92 33.94
N VAL A 151 19.13 2.29 32.79
CA VAL A 151 19.77 3.24 31.87
C VAL A 151 19.70 4.59 32.57
N THR A 152 20.79 4.98 33.23
CA THR A 152 20.91 6.34 33.76
C THR A 152 20.64 7.32 32.62
N ASN A 153 19.84 8.35 32.89
CA ASN A 153 19.46 9.45 31.98
C ASN A 153 20.67 10.30 31.50
N GLU A 154 21.88 9.77 31.46
CA GLU A 154 23.01 10.41 30.81
C GLU A 154 22.95 10.09 29.32
N CYS A 155 22.10 10.84 28.63
CA CYS A 155 22.16 10.95 27.19
C CYS A 155 23.54 11.50 26.80
N ASP A 156 24.26 10.78 25.93
CA ASP A 156 25.31 11.41 25.14
C ASP A 156 24.64 12.28 24.08
N CYS A 157 24.31 13.52 24.46
CA CYS A 157 23.62 14.52 23.63
C CYS A 157 24.41 14.89 22.35
N SER A 158 25.65 14.41 22.21
CA SER A 158 26.45 14.59 20.99
C SER A 158 26.16 13.54 19.92
N ARG A 159 25.50 12.44 20.27
CA ARG A 159 25.13 11.38 19.33
C ARG A 159 23.88 11.71 18.55
N ASN A 160 23.84 11.21 17.32
CA ASN A 160 22.80 11.50 16.34
C ASN A 160 22.21 10.22 15.72
N ASP A 161 22.49 9.06 16.30
CA ASP A 161 22.18 7.74 15.76
C ASP A 161 21.23 6.94 16.66
N TYR A 162 20.52 7.59 17.58
CA TYR A 162 19.55 6.99 18.49
C TYR A 162 18.14 7.55 18.26
N GLY A 163 17.14 6.82 18.75
CA GLY A 163 15.77 7.32 18.78
C GLY A 163 14.76 6.26 19.18
N TYR A 164 13.52 6.72 19.30
CA TYR A 164 12.39 5.86 19.61
C TYR A 164 11.16 6.26 18.84
N THR A 165 10.66 5.33 18.01
CA THR A 165 9.52 5.56 17.13
C THR A 165 8.46 4.48 17.35
N GLU A 166 7.23 4.91 17.61
CA GLU A 166 6.04 4.06 17.60
C GLU A 166 5.25 4.23 16.30
N TYR A 167 4.66 3.15 15.81
CA TYR A 167 3.95 3.08 14.54
C TYR A 167 2.49 2.70 14.75
N PHE A 168 1.59 3.42 14.07
CA PHE A 168 0.14 3.16 14.07
C PHE A 168 -0.34 2.58 12.73
N LYS A 169 0.39 2.87 11.65
CA LYS A 169 0.25 2.21 10.35
C LYS A 169 1.62 2.07 9.69
N VAL A 170 1.77 1.07 8.84
CA VAL A 170 3.01 0.83 8.09
C VAL A 170 2.72 0.75 6.59
N ALA A 171 3.53 1.45 5.79
CA ALA A 171 3.33 1.53 4.35
C ALA A 171 3.63 0.18 3.68
N LEU A 172 2.78 -0.19 2.72
CA LEU A 172 2.85 -1.47 2.02
C LEU A 172 3.28 -1.27 0.57
N ASN A 173 4.35 -1.96 0.16
CA ASN A 173 4.61 -2.19 -1.25
C ASN A 173 3.85 -3.43 -1.70
N ARG A 174 2.69 -3.24 -2.34
CA ARG A 174 1.85 -4.34 -2.82
C ARG A 174 2.56 -5.24 -3.84
N THR A 175 3.40 -4.67 -4.69
CA THR A 175 4.01 -5.41 -5.82
C THR A 175 5.02 -6.43 -5.33
N SER A 176 5.91 -6.02 -4.42
CA SER A 176 6.88 -6.93 -3.77
C SER A 176 6.29 -7.65 -2.56
N LEU A 177 5.13 -7.21 -2.07
CA LEU A 177 4.52 -7.62 -0.80
C LEU A 177 5.50 -7.48 0.38
N THR A 178 6.10 -6.29 0.49
CA THR A 178 7.04 -5.93 1.56
C THR A 178 6.58 -4.65 2.25
N LEU A 179 6.94 -4.48 3.52
CA LEU A 179 6.75 -3.20 4.21
C LEU A 179 7.82 -2.18 3.79
N ILE A 180 7.41 -0.92 3.67
CA ILE A 180 8.30 0.23 3.49
C ILE A 180 8.63 0.74 4.90
N THR A 181 9.79 0.34 5.40
CA THR A 181 10.15 0.49 6.83
C THR A 181 10.59 1.90 7.21
N ASP A 182 11.00 2.69 6.23
CA ASP A 182 11.45 4.08 6.36
C ASP A 182 10.35 5.11 6.06
N ASP A 183 9.09 4.66 5.92
CA ASP A 183 7.94 5.55 5.91
C ASP A 183 7.49 5.89 7.34
N PHE A 184 7.48 7.18 7.67
CA PHE A 184 7.16 7.67 9.01
C PHE A 184 5.79 8.36 9.09
N THR A 185 4.97 8.28 8.03
CA THR A 185 3.71 9.05 7.87
C THR A 185 2.74 8.83 9.03
N PHE A 186 2.63 7.59 9.51
CA PHE A 186 1.76 7.19 10.63
C PHE A 186 2.57 6.68 11.80
N SER A 187 3.57 7.46 12.20
CA SER A 187 4.43 7.17 13.34
C SER A 187 4.57 8.39 14.26
N THR A 188 5.00 8.15 15.49
CA THR A 188 5.41 9.21 16.44
C THR A 188 6.79 8.87 16.96
N THR A 189 7.71 9.82 16.82
CA THR A 189 9.05 9.71 17.39
C THR A 189 9.09 10.50 18.70
N PHE A 190 9.33 9.83 19.81
CA PHE A 190 9.28 10.43 21.15
C PHE A 190 10.59 11.14 21.52
N TYR A 191 11.73 10.60 21.08
CA TYR A 191 13.05 11.19 21.28
C TYR A 191 14.03 10.73 20.21
N GLY A 192 15.12 11.48 20.03
CA GLY A 192 16.14 11.21 19.02
C GLY A 192 15.60 11.36 17.60
N LYS A 193 16.11 10.54 16.67
CA LYS A 193 15.70 10.51 15.27
C LYS A 193 14.63 9.45 15.01
N PRO A 194 13.84 9.60 13.94
CA PRO A 194 12.95 8.52 13.50
C PRO A 194 13.73 7.23 13.24
N VAL A 195 13.32 6.15 13.90
CA VAL A 195 13.94 4.82 13.76
C VAL A 195 13.07 3.97 12.85
N PRO A 196 13.60 3.45 11.72
CA PRO A 196 12.82 2.64 10.80
C PRO A 196 12.12 1.44 11.46
N TYR A 197 11.00 1.04 10.88
CA TYR A 197 10.18 -0.05 11.40
C TYR A 197 10.94 -1.38 11.39
N ALA A 198 10.78 -2.16 12.46
CA ALA A 198 11.49 -3.42 12.69
C ALA A 198 13.03 -3.29 12.78
N THR A 199 13.54 -2.10 13.12
CA THR A 199 14.95 -1.83 13.37
C THR A 199 15.23 -1.65 14.86
N ALA A 200 16.40 -2.12 15.30
CA ALA A 200 16.89 -1.93 16.66
C ALA A 200 18.41 -1.74 16.68
N GLY A 201 18.94 -1.17 17.76
CA GLY A 201 20.37 -1.06 17.97
C GLY A 201 20.75 -0.41 19.29
N ASP A 202 22.04 -0.46 19.62
CA ASP A 202 22.58 0.25 20.78
C ASP A 202 24.11 0.36 20.73
N CYS A 203 24.64 1.26 21.56
CA CYS A 203 26.07 1.50 21.73
C CYS A 203 26.72 0.76 22.90
N PHE A 204 26.07 -0.29 23.41
CA PHE A 204 26.55 -0.94 24.61
C PHE A 204 27.82 -1.76 24.32
N ARG A 205 28.85 -1.62 25.15
CA ARG A 205 30.13 -2.36 24.99
C ARG A 205 30.05 -3.83 25.40
N ARG A 206 28.84 -4.38 25.59
CA ARG A 206 28.57 -5.79 25.89
C ARG A 206 27.58 -6.33 24.86
N PRO A 207 28.05 -6.95 23.77
CA PRO A 207 27.19 -7.35 22.67
C PRO A 207 26.25 -8.50 23.09
N THR A 208 26.62 -9.30 24.10
CA THR A 208 25.76 -10.35 24.70
C THR A 208 24.50 -9.82 25.39
N CYS A 209 24.34 -8.50 25.48
CA CYS A 209 23.27 -7.84 26.20
C CYS A 209 22.66 -6.69 25.39
N PRO A 210 22.03 -6.98 24.23
CA PRO A 210 21.44 -5.95 23.39
C PRO A 210 20.31 -5.22 24.13
N GLN A 211 20.38 -3.90 24.12
CA GLN A 211 19.37 -3.00 24.67
C GLN A 211 18.39 -2.56 23.58
N GLY A 212 18.88 -2.39 22.34
CA GLY A 212 18.03 -2.08 21.19
C GLY A 212 16.91 -3.10 21.03
N ALA A 213 15.69 -2.61 20.76
CA ALA A 213 14.52 -3.47 20.64
C ALA A 213 13.50 -2.94 19.64
N PHE A 214 12.77 -3.87 19.01
CA PHE A 214 11.61 -3.57 18.19
C PHE A 214 10.47 -4.56 18.45
N SER A 215 9.26 -4.12 18.13
CA SER A 215 8.03 -4.91 18.17
C SER A 215 7.28 -4.74 16.85
N VAL A 216 7.06 -5.84 16.16
CA VAL A 216 6.22 -5.96 14.96
C VAL A 216 5.05 -6.86 15.32
N SER A 217 3.83 -6.33 15.27
CA SER A 217 2.61 -7.08 15.50
C SER A 217 1.60 -6.70 14.41
N LEU A 218 1.37 -7.65 13.51
CA LEU A 218 0.36 -7.60 12.46
C LEU A 218 -0.94 -8.28 12.90
N LYS A 219 -1.10 -8.50 14.21
CA LYS A 219 -2.29 -9.12 14.80
C LYS A 219 -3.53 -8.31 14.47
N GLY A 220 -4.62 -9.02 14.18
CA GLY A 220 -5.88 -8.41 13.73
C GLY A 220 -5.88 -7.98 12.25
N THR A 221 -4.83 -8.32 11.50
CA THR A 221 -4.76 -8.12 10.04
C THR A 221 -4.66 -9.45 9.31
N ASP A 222 -4.88 -9.44 7.99
CA ASP A 222 -4.73 -10.62 7.12
C ASP A 222 -3.26 -10.97 6.81
N PHE A 223 -2.31 -10.19 7.31
CA PHE A 223 -0.88 -10.32 7.03
C PHE A 223 -0.13 -11.03 8.16
N TYR A 224 0.92 -11.75 7.77
CA TYR A 224 1.97 -12.24 8.66
C TYR A 224 3.34 -12.00 8.02
N VAL A 225 4.39 -12.00 8.84
CA VAL A 225 5.75 -11.77 8.36
C VAL A 225 6.27 -13.05 7.71
N ALA A 226 6.66 -12.97 6.43
CA ALA A 226 7.10 -14.14 5.69
C ALA A 226 8.29 -14.82 6.37
N SER A 227 8.35 -16.15 6.29
CA SER A 227 9.47 -16.94 6.83
C SER A 227 10.81 -16.63 6.15
N SER A 228 10.77 -16.09 4.94
CA SER A 228 11.94 -15.58 4.21
C SER A 228 12.49 -14.27 4.77
N ALA A 229 11.73 -13.51 5.55
CA ALA A 229 12.18 -12.25 6.14
C ALA A 229 13.25 -12.51 7.21
N LYS A 230 14.40 -11.89 7.03
CA LYS A 230 15.57 -12.01 7.90
C LYS A 230 15.99 -10.64 8.41
N TRP A 231 16.65 -10.63 9.56
CA TRP A 231 17.27 -9.44 10.12
C TRP A 231 18.78 -9.58 9.99
N MET A 232 19.41 -8.52 9.50
CA MET A 232 20.86 -8.45 9.37
C MET A 232 21.39 -7.30 10.22
N SER A 233 22.47 -7.57 10.93
CA SER A 233 23.31 -6.56 11.58
C SER A 233 24.20 -5.88 10.55
N ASN A 234 24.51 -4.59 10.72
CA ASN A 234 25.42 -3.90 9.81
C ASN A 234 26.84 -4.47 9.86
N SER A 235 27.29 -4.95 11.02
CA SER A 235 28.63 -5.53 11.20
C SER A 235 28.77 -7.03 10.83
N GLY A 236 27.65 -7.71 10.59
CA GLY A 236 27.59 -9.12 10.17
C GLY A 236 27.54 -10.19 11.28
N SER A 237 27.68 -9.86 12.59
CA SER A 237 27.57 -10.78 13.74
C SER A 237 27.90 -10.05 15.06
N ILE A 238 27.25 -10.20 16.23
CA ILE A 238 26.30 -11.19 16.79
C ILE A 238 25.41 -10.50 17.83
N HIS A 239 24.27 -11.12 18.15
CA HIS A 239 23.27 -10.82 19.19
C HIS A 239 22.01 -10.11 18.71
N ALA A 240 21.59 -10.42 17.48
CA ALA A 240 20.17 -10.32 17.15
C ALA A 240 19.44 -11.54 17.70
N THR A 241 18.53 -11.31 18.64
CA THR A 241 17.56 -12.31 19.10
C THR A 241 16.21 -11.95 18.50
N ILE A 242 15.74 -12.77 17.56
CA ILE A 242 14.45 -12.58 16.89
C ILE A 242 13.51 -13.70 17.35
N HIS A 243 12.44 -13.32 18.03
CA HIS A 243 11.38 -14.22 18.46
C HIS A 243 10.17 -14.04 17.57
N ARG A 244 9.73 -15.11 16.91
CA ARG A 244 8.53 -15.18 16.09
C ARG A 244 7.45 -15.94 16.87
N THR A 245 6.26 -15.37 16.98
CA THR A 245 5.11 -15.90 17.73
C THR A 245 3.82 -15.65 16.98
N GLU A 246 2.70 -16.25 17.42
CA GLU A 246 1.37 -16.07 16.81
C GLU A 246 1.37 -16.36 15.30
N ASN A 247 1.95 -17.51 14.89
CA ASN A 247 2.08 -17.91 13.47
C ASN A 247 2.72 -16.83 12.59
N ASP A 248 3.85 -16.28 13.05
CA ASP A 248 4.60 -15.22 12.37
C ASP A 248 3.86 -13.87 12.23
N GLN A 249 2.74 -13.66 12.93
CA GLN A 249 2.12 -12.33 12.99
C GLN A 249 2.81 -11.39 13.98
N VAL A 250 3.52 -11.94 14.98
CA VAL A 250 4.16 -11.15 16.04
C VAL A 250 5.65 -11.48 16.10
N ILE A 251 6.48 -10.45 15.92
CA ILE A 251 7.94 -10.52 15.93
C ILE A 251 8.48 -9.54 16.97
N HIS A 252 9.26 -10.06 17.90
CA HIS A 252 10.04 -9.25 18.82
C HIS A 252 11.52 -9.44 18.52
N GLY A 253 12.22 -8.34 18.32
CA GLY A 253 13.65 -8.36 18.08
C GLY A 253 14.40 -7.56 19.13
N LYS A 254 15.54 -8.10 19.56
CA LYS A 254 16.56 -7.34 20.29
C LYS A 254 17.88 -7.47 19.57
N CYS A 255 18.56 -6.36 19.33
CA CYS A 255 19.89 -6.35 18.74
C CYS A 255 20.62 -5.04 19.04
N GLY A 256 21.94 -5.09 18.94
CA GLY A 256 22.82 -3.96 19.18
C GLY A 256 24.18 -4.44 19.68
N GLY A 257 24.89 -3.57 20.40
CA GLY A 257 26.26 -3.77 20.82
C GLY A 257 27.24 -3.04 19.92
N PHE A 258 28.25 -2.38 20.52
CA PHE A 258 29.29 -1.63 19.80
C PHE A 258 28.77 -0.61 18.75
N CYS A 259 27.61 0.00 19.03
CA CYS A 259 26.93 0.94 18.13
C CYS A 259 26.43 0.30 16.85
N ASP A 260 26.18 -1.00 16.88
CA ASP A 260 25.59 -1.72 15.78
C ASP A 260 24.05 -1.62 15.82
N THR A 261 23.46 -1.78 14.65
CA THR A 261 22.02 -1.85 14.46
C THR A 261 21.69 -3.08 13.64
N CYS A 262 20.52 -3.65 13.85
CA CYS A 262 19.94 -4.62 12.94
C CYS A 262 18.61 -4.14 12.40
N GLY A 263 18.31 -4.53 11.16
CA GLY A 263 17.05 -4.29 10.51
C GLY A 263 16.75 -5.40 9.50
N PRO A 264 15.59 -5.33 8.82
CA PRO A 264 15.26 -6.27 7.76
C PRO A 264 16.36 -6.30 6.68
N ASP A 265 16.60 -7.49 6.12
CA ASP A 265 17.59 -7.69 5.06
C ASP A 265 17.37 -6.68 3.92
N PRO A 266 18.36 -5.83 3.55
CA PRO A 266 18.18 -4.79 2.55
C PRO A 266 17.83 -5.31 1.15
N LYS A 267 18.14 -6.58 0.84
CA LYS A 267 17.81 -7.21 -0.45
C LYS A 267 16.40 -7.78 -0.47
N LEU A 268 15.95 -8.36 0.64
CA LEU A 268 14.64 -9.01 0.73
C LEU A 268 13.55 -8.08 1.28
N GLY A 269 13.94 -7.06 2.04
CA GLY A 269 13.06 -6.22 2.83
C GLY A 269 12.33 -6.99 3.94
N LEU A 270 11.37 -6.31 4.57
CA LEU A 270 10.44 -6.96 5.49
C LEU A 270 9.29 -7.57 4.69
N ALA A 271 9.53 -8.74 4.13
CA ALA A 271 8.58 -9.48 3.32
C ALA A 271 7.40 -9.98 4.15
N LEU A 272 6.20 -9.87 3.56
CA LEU A 272 4.95 -10.35 4.14
C LEU A 272 4.37 -11.50 3.33
N ASP A 273 3.47 -12.23 3.96
CA ASP A 273 2.51 -13.07 3.26
C ASP A 273 1.12 -12.89 3.88
N VAL A 274 0.12 -13.49 3.24
CA VAL A 274 -1.28 -13.36 3.62
C VAL A 274 -1.83 -14.74 3.95
N PHE A 275 -2.66 -14.85 4.99
CA PHE A 275 -3.24 -16.14 5.33
C PHE A 275 -4.00 -16.71 4.14
N MET A 276 -3.78 -17.99 3.84
CA MET A 276 -4.63 -18.77 2.95
C MET A 276 -5.61 -19.58 3.81
N PHE A 277 -6.88 -19.63 3.41
CA PHE A 277 -7.84 -20.59 3.96
C PHE A 277 -7.49 -21.90 3.27
N THR A 278 -7.20 -22.91 4.09
CA THR A 278 -7.32 -24.32 3.72
C THR A 278 -8.75 -24.65 3.38
#